data_AF-A0A4W5MEM8-F1
#
_entry.id   AF-A0A4W5MEM8-F1
#
_cell.length_a   1.000
_cell.length_b   1.000
_cell.length_c   1.000
_cell.angle_alpha   90.00
_cell.angle_beta   90.00
_cell.angle_gamma   90.00
#
_symmetry.space_group_name_H-M   'P 1'
#
loop_
_entity.id
_entity.type
_entity.pdbx_description
1 polymer ?
#
loop_
_entity_poly.entity_id
_entity_poly.type
_entity_poly.pdbx_seq_one_letter_code
_entity_poly.pdbx_strand_id
1 'polypeptide(L)'
;MLVYQSLNTLFTSLSSGVCCTAALSRLRQFHLYENKTLNWTDAQDFCRENYTDLVTLYNQEESEQLKQLMASNSSYKAWIGLHRKEHSLKWSNGDTVNDTAWLPLPSPSTEPMCATILKDNTTWENCTEQKNFVLQNTRSSTTSRSYYYKSSTISRYHYFISNQVK
;
A
#
# COMPACT_ATOMS: atom_id res chain seq x y z
N MET A 1 21.13 -39.96 42.79
CA MET A 1 20.36 -41.19 42.52
C MET A 1 19.11 -40.77 41.76
N LEU A 2 18.98 -41.25 40.52
CA LEU A 2 17.85 -41.03 39.61
C LEU A 2 16.53 -41.52 40.24
N VAL A 3 15.38 -40.90 39.95
CA VAL A 3 14.20 -41.55 39.34
C VAL A 3 13.33 -40.48 38.62
N TYR A 4 12.78 -40.89 37.49
CA TYR A 4 12.02 -40.17 36.47
C TYR A 4 10.51 -40.57 36.53
N GLN A 5 9.61 -39.71 36.02
CA GLN A 5 8.18 -39.92 35.67
C GLN A 5 7.14 -40.03 36.82
N SER A 6 5.92 -39.46 36.75
CA SER A 6 4.96 -39.40 35.62
C SER A 6 3.94 -38.24 35.74
N LEU A 7 3.34 -37.89 34.59
CA LEU A 7 2.34 -36.83 34.31
C LEU A 7 0.96 -37.06 34.96
N ASN A 8 0.20 -36.00 35.29
CA ASN A 8 -0.87 -35.41 34.44
C ASN A 8 -1.91 -34.58 35.26
N THR A 9 -2.22 -33.35 34.78
CA THR A 9 -3.51 -32.59 34.82
C THR A 9 -4.18 -32.24 36.19
N LEU A 10 -4.77 -31.07 36.51
CA LEU A 10 -5.32 -29.92 35.75
C LEU A 10 -5.87 -28.83 36.74
N PHE A 11 -6.09 -27.59 36.25
CA PHE A 11 -6.94 -26.46 36.77
C PHE A 11 -6.49 -25.67 38.04
N THR A 12 -6.53 -24.33 38.14
CA THR A 12 -6.93 -23.23 37.23
C THR A 12 -6.30 -21.90 37.66
N SER A 13 -5.89 -21.15 36.64
CA SER A 13 -5.74 -19.69 36.48
C SER A 13 -6.21 -18.73 37.60
N LEU A 14 -5.31 -17.83 38.00
CA LEU A 14 -5.55 -16.38 37.96
C LEU A 14 -4.22 -15.60 38.07
N SER A 15 -3.25 -15.85 37.18
CA SER A 15 -2.18 -14.87 36.97
C SER A 15 -2.73 -13.81 36.04
N SER A 16 -2.79 -12.56 36.50
CA SER A 16 -3.04 -11.36 35.70
C SER A 16 -2.28 -11.44 34.38
N GLY A 17 -2.94 -12.00 33.38
CA GLY A 17 -2.51 -11.91 32.01
C GLY A 17 -2.65 -10.45 31.67
N VAL A 18 -1.52 -9.75 31.68
CA VAL A 18 -1.28 -8.75 30.65
C VAL A 18 -1.43 -9.53 29.33
N CYS A 19 -2.67 -9.74 28.92
CA CYS A 19 -2.97 -10.04 27.54
C CYS A 19 -2.44 -8.80 26.86
N CYS A 20 -1.27 -8.94 26.21
CA CYS A 20 -0.78 -7.94 25.32
C CYS A 20 -1.97 -7.63 24.40
N THR A 21 -2.69 -6.56 24.70
CA THR A 21 -3.38 -5.78 23.69
C THR A 21 -2.25 -5.15 22.89
N ALA A 22 -1.50 -5.99 22.16
CA ALA A 22 -0.92 -5.56 20.92
C ALA A 22 -2.15 -5.08 20.16
N ALA A 23 -2.39 -3.76 20.22
CA ALA A 23 -3.27 -3.12 19.28
C ALA A 23 -2.84 -3.70 17.94
N LEU A 24 -3.70 -4.49 17.30
CA LEU A 24 -3.43 -5.02 15.98
C LEU A 24 -3.39 -3.78 15.09
N SER A 25 -2.22 -3.16 14.97
CA SER A 25 -2.00 -2.06 14.06
C SER A 25 -2.38 -2.59 12.70
N ARG A 26 -3.41 -1.99 12.11
CA ARG A 26 -3.88 -2.42 10.80
C ARG A 26 -2.88 -1.92 9.77
N LEU A 27 -2.20 -2.88 9.17
CA LEU A 27 -1.10 -2.63 8.26
C LEU A 27 -1.66 -2.35 6.87
N ARG A 28 -1.29 -1.21 6.28
CA ARG A 28 -1.51 -1.01 4.84
C ARG A 28 -0.38 -1.71 4.11
N GLN A 29 -0.75 -2.66 3.26
CA GLN A 29 0.21 -3.35 2.42
C GLN A 29 0.13 -2.83 0.99
N PHE A 30 1.27 -2.37 0.48
CA PHE A 30 1.45 -1.99 -0.92
C PHE A 30 2.22 -3.09 -1.63
N HIS A 31 1.78 -3.44 -2.84
CA HIS A 31 2.45 -4.47 -3.63
C HIS A 31 2.58 -3.99 -5.06
N LEU A 32 3.81 -3.98 -5.58
CA LEU A 32 4.04 -3.73 -7.00
C LEU A 32 3.86 -5.04 -7.76
N TYR A 33 2.94 -5.01 -8.72
CA TYR A 33 2.66 -6.15 -9.58
C TYR A 33 3.39 -5.97 -10.92
N GLU A 34 4.42 -6.77 -11.15
CA GLU A 34 5.37 -6.62 -12.27
C GLU A 34 5.16 -7.67 -13.38
N ASN A 35 4.29 -8.65 -13.15
CA ASN A 35 4.11 -9.79 -14.04
C ASN A 35 3.15 -9.51 -15.21
N LYS A 36 2.50 -8.34 -15.24
CA LYS A 36 1.56 -7.95 -16.29
C LYS A 36 1.48 -6.44 -16.38
N THR A 37 1.46 -5.93 -17.61
CA THR A 37 1.12 -4.54 -17.89
C THR A 37 -0.35 -4.44 -18.30
N LEU A 38 -1.05 -3.46 -17.76
CA LEU A 38 -2.47 -3.19 -18.02
C LEU A 38 -2.69 -1.69 -18.25
N ASN A 39 -3.77 -1.32 -18.94
CA ASN A 39 -4.28 0.04 -18.91
C ASN A 39 -4.84 0.36 -17.52
N TRP A 40 -5.09 1.63 -17.22
CA TRP A 40 -5.43 2.04 -15.86
C TRP A 40 -6.74 1.39 -15.35
N THR A 41 -7.76 1.31 -16.21
CA THR A 41 -9.06 0.71 -15.85
C THR A 41 -8.93 -0.79 -15.61
N ASP A 42 -8.28 -1.52 -16.52
CA ASP A 42 -8.08 -2.96 -16.37
C ASP A 42 -7.20 -3.29 -15.14
N ALA A 43 -6.22 -2.43 -14.84
CA ALA A 43 -5.39 -2.56 -13.63
C ALA A 43 -6.24 -2.36 -12.37
N GLN A 44 -7.13 -1.37 -12.36
CA GLN A 44 -8.07 -1.14 -11.26
C GLN A 44 -8.98 -2.35 -11.03
N ASP A 45 -9.57 -2.87 -12.11
CA ASP A 45 -10.46 -4.03 -12.04
C ASP A 45 -9.71 -5.25 -11.50
N PHE A 46 -8.50 -5.51 -12.01
CA PHE A 46 -7.65 -6.57 -11.49
C PHE A 46 -7.36 -6.43 -9.99
N CYS A 47 -7.07 -5.20 -9.53
CA CYS A 47 -6.85 -4.93 -8.11
C CYS A 47 -8.10 -5.17 -7.26
N ARG A 48 -9.29 -4.85 -7.76
CA ARG A 48 -10.56 -5.04 -7.03
C ARG A 48 -11.02 -6.49 -7.01
N GLU A 49 -10.69 -7.26 -8.04
CA GLU A 49 -10.97 -8.70 -8.08
C GLU A 49 -10.10 -9.50 -7.10
N ASN A 50 -8.85 -9.07 -6.88
CA ASN A 50 -7.86 -9.87 -6.13
C ASN A 50 -7.44 -9.25 -4.78
N TYR A 51 -7.63 -7.94 -4.61
CA TYR A 51 -7.17 -7.14 -3.47
C TYR A 51 -8.20 -6.06 -3.11
N THR A 52 -7.78 -4.89 -2.60
CA THR A 52 -8.71 -3.80 -2.29
C THR A 52 -8.92 -2.87 -3.48
N ASP A 53 -7.85 -2.22 -3.96
CA ASP A 53 -7.89 -1.31 -5.11
C ASP A 53 -6.45 -1.02 -5.58
N LEU A 54 -6.29 -0.15 -6.57
CA LEU A 54 -5.01 0.53 -6.82
C LEU A 54 -4.59 1.33 -5.58
N VAL A 55 -3.29 1.52 -5.40
CA VAL A 55 -2.77 2.20 -4.22
C VAL A 55 -3.24 3.64 -4.15
N THR A 56 -3.76 4.01 -2.98
CA THR A 56 -4.11 5.38 -2.59
C THR A 56 -3.03 5.89 -1.65
N LEU A 57 -2.53 7.13 -1.77
CA LEU A 57 -1.62 7.67 -0.76
C LEU A 57 -2.22 8.92 -0.14
N TYR A 58 -2.13 9.03 1.17
CA TYR A 58 -2.84 10.06 1.94
C TYR A 58 -1.94 11.21 2.42
N ASN A 59 -0.62 11.00 2.41
CA ASN A 59 0.36 11.99 2.84
C ASN A 59 1.68 11.84 2.04
N GLN A 60 2.54 12.85 2.17
CA GLN A 60 3.84 12.88 1.49
C GLN A 60 4.76 11.73 1.92
N GLU A 61 4.70 11.33 3.20
CA GLU A 61 5.48 10.21 3.73
C GLU A 61 5.18 8.90 2.99
N GLU A 62 3.90 8.58 2.78
CA GLU A 62 3.47 7.40 2.01
C GLU A 62 3.96 7.48 0.54
N SER A 63 3.95 8.68 -0.07
CA SER A 63 4.47 8.94 -1.42
C SER A 63 5.98 8.73 -1.53
N GLU A 64 6.74 9.27 -0.59
CA GLU A 64 8.20 9.11 -0.54
C GLU A 64 8.61 7.67 -0.27
N GLN A 65 7.91 6.98 0.64
CA GLN A 65 8.13 5.56 0.89
C GLN A 65 7.91 4.73 -0.38
N LEU A 66 6.80 4.96 -1.10
CA LEU A 66 6.54 4.24 -2.34
C LEU A 66 7.61 4.53 -3.40
N LYS A 67 8.06 5.78 -3.56
CA LYS A 67 9.16 6.15 -4.48
C LYS A 67 10.48 5.44 -4.14
N GLN A 68 10.88 5.46 -2.87
CA GLN A 68 12.08 4.74 -2.40
C GLN A 68 12.01 3.23 -2.69
N LEU A 69 10.81 2.66 -2.59
CA LEU A 69 10.60 1.26 -2.91
C LEU A 69 10.68 1.00 -4.41
N MET A 70 10.06 1.84 -5.24
CA MET A 70 10.25 1.78 -6.69
C MET A 70 11.75 1.86 -7.04
N ALA A 71 12.50 2.74 -6.37
CA ALA A 71 13.94 2.92 -6.56
C ALA A 71 14.78 1.66 -6.30
N SER A 72 14.37 0.86 -5.31
CA SER A 72 15.05 -0.36 -4.90
C SER A 72 14.63 -1.61 -5.68
N ASN A 73 13.46 -1.59 -6.32
CA ASN A 73 12.84 -2.79 -6.88
C ASN A 73 12.76 -2.79 -8.41
N SER A 74 12.75 -1.64 -9.11
CA SER A 74 12.74 -1.63 -10.59
C SER A 74 12.87 -0.25 -11.25
N SER A 75 13.14 -0.23 -12.55
CA SER A 75 13.01 0.96 -13.42
C SER A 75 11.58 1.16 -13.97
N TYR A 76 10.57 0.47 -13.42
CA TYR A 76 9.22 0.46 -14.00
C TYR A 76 8.43 1.73 -13.65
N LYS A 77 7.61 2.17 -14.62
CA LYS A 77 6.47 3.07 -14.37
C LYS A 77 5.29 2.22 -13.92
N ALA A 78 4.66 2.59 -12.80
CA ALA A 78 3.52 1.87 -12.29
C ALA A 78 2.30 2.77 -12.08
N TRP A 79 1.11 2.28 -12.46
CA TRP A 79 -0.15 2.93 -12.14
C TRP A 79 -0.39 2.97 -10.62
N ILE A 80 -1.00 4.07 -10.20
CA ILE A 80 -1.53 4.28 -8.86
C ILE A 80 -3.01 4.65 -8.98
N GLY A 81 -3.70 4.72 -7.84
CA GLY A 81 -5.14 4.96 -7.80
C GLY A 81 -5.56 6.39 -8.15
N LEU A 82 -4.63 7.32 -8.39
CA LEU A 82 -4.95 8.71 -8.68
C LEU A 82 -5.23 8.88 -10.17
N HIS A 83 -6.35 9.51 -10.47
CA HIS A 83 -6.70 9.85 -11.83
C HIS A 83 -7.43 11.19 -11.87
N ARG A 84 -7.47 11.78 -13.06
CA ARG A 84 -8.26 12.97 -13.36
C ARG A 84 -9.41 12.61 -14.26
N LYS A 85 -10.60 13.08 -13.90
CA LYS A 85 -11.81 13.03 -14.75
C LYS A 85 -12.54 14.36 -14.66
N GLU A 86 -12.88 14.97 -15.80
CA GLU A 86 -13.68 16.21 -15.86
C GLU A 86 -13.13 17.31 -14.94
N HIS A 87 -11.84 17.63 -15.06
CA HIS A 87 -11.10 18.61 -14.24
C HIS A 87 -10.93 18.27 -12.75
N SER A 88 -11.47 17.17 -12.27
CA SER A 88 -11.36 16.76 -10.86
C SER A 88 -10.34 15.65 -10.67
N LEU A 89 -9.49 15.80 -9.65
CA LEU A 89 -8.62 14.73 -9.16
C LEU A 89 -9.41 13.82 -8.24
N LYS A 90 -9.28 12.51 -8.45
CA LYS A 90 -10.02 11.49 -7.70
C LYS A 90 -9.13 10.29 -7.41
N TRP A 91 -9.33 9.73 -6.22
CA TRP A 91 -8.86 8.39 -5.91
C TRP A 91 -9.85 7.36 -6.43
N SER A 92 -9.32 6.30 -7.02
CA SER A 92 -10.03 5.08 -7.40
C SER A 92 -10.89 4.53 -6.25
N ASN A 93 -10.37 4.54 -5.02
CA ASN A 93 -11.09 4.05 -3.84
C ASN A 93 -12.21 4.98 -3.36
N GLY A 94 -12.38 6.15 -3.98
CA GLY A 94 -13.42 7.14 -3.64
C GLY A 94 -13.03 8.15 -2.57
N ASP A 95 -11.84 8.05 -1.96
CA ASP A 95 -11.40 9.00 -0.95
C ASP A 95 -11.05 10.37 -1.55
N THR A 96 -11.04 11.39 -0.69
CA THR A 96 -10.68 12.75 -1.05
C THR A 96 -9.19 12.86 -1.37
N VAL A 97 -8.84 13.59 -2.43
CA VAL A 97 -7.45 13.90 -2.74
C VAL A 97 -6.94 14.98 -1.80
N ASN A 98 -5.84 14.68 -1.10
CA ASN A 98 -5.07 15.66 -0.35
C ASN A 98 -3.87 16.08 -1.19
N ASP A 99 -3.88 17.32 -1.68
CA ASP A 99 -2.90 17.83 -2.66
C ASP A 99 -1.45 17.80 -2.14
N THR A 100 -1.26 17.80 -0.81
CA THR A 100 0.08 17.70 -0.20
C THR A 100 0.75 16.34 -0.39
N ALA A 101 -0.03 15.29 -0.65
CA ALA A 101 0.49 13.93 -0.82
C ALA A 101 1.00 13.66 -2.26
N TRP A 102 0.57 14.47 -3.23
CA TRP A 102 0.72 14.15 -4.66
C TRP A 102 1.11 15.35 -5.50
N LEU A 103 2.43 15.53 -5.61
CA LEU A 103 3.05 16.51 -6.47
C LEU A 103 3.99 15.83 -7.47
N PRO A 104 4.02 16.29 -8.74
CA PRO A 104 3.31 17.46 -9.27
C PRO A 104 1.82 17.20 -9.64
N LEU A 105 1.00 18.26 -9.59
CA LEU A 105 -0.37 18.25 -10.12
C LEU A 105 -0.35 18.19 -11.66
N PRO A 106 -1.37 17.61 -12.32
CA PRO A 106 -1.42 17.57 -13.77
C PRO A 106 -1.65 18.98 -14.33
N SER A 107 -1.13 19.24 -15.53
CA SER A 107 -1.46 20.47 -16.27
C SER A 107 -2.98 20.58 -16.45
N PRO A 108 -3.59 21.76 -16.33
CA PRO A 108 -5.04 21.92 -16.48
C PRO A 108 -5.46 21.47 -17.88
N SER A 109 -6.19 20.34 -17.95
CA SER A 109 -6.63 19.73 -19.20
C SER A 109 -7.96 18.99 -18.96
N THR A 110 -8.79 18.93 -19.99
CA THR A 110 -10.08 18.23 -20.01
C THR A 110 -9.91 16.73 -20.21
N GLU A 111 -8.77 16.30 -20.77
CA GLU A 111 -8.52 14.90 -21.12
C GLU A 111 -8.31 14.06 -19.86
N PRO A 112 -8.80 12.81 -19.84
CA PRO A 112 -8.55 11.90 -18.73
C PRO A 112 -7.05 11.59 -18.67
N MET A 113 -6.45 11.79 -17.50
CA MET A 113 -5.06 11.45 -17.24
C MET A 113 -4.98 10.61 -15.98
N CYS A 114 -4.06 9.66 -16.00
CA CYS A 114 -3.86 8.72 -14.91
C CYS A 114 -2.45 8.90 -14.37
N ALA A 115 -2.31 8.88 -13.06
CA ALA A 115 -1.03 9.12 -12.44
C ALA A 115 -0.20 7.84 -12.37
N THR A 116 1.11 8.00 -12.52
CA THR A 116 2.10 6.93 -12.38
C THR A 116 3.17 7.32 -11.40
N ILE A 117 3.69 6.33 -10.69
CA ILE A 117 4.86 6.47 -9.83
C ILE A 117 6.09 5.83 -10.47
N LEU A 118 7.24 6.48 -10.26
CA LEU A 118 8.58 6.03 -10.61
C LEU A 118 9.51 6.13 -9.39
N LYS A 119 10.76 5.72 -9.56
CA LYS A 119 11.85 5.76 -8.58
C LYS A 119 11.98 7.12 -7.85
N ASP A 120 11.90 8.23 -8.57
CA ASP A 120 12.22 9.57 -8.07
C ASP A 120 11.14 10.61 -8.39
N ASN A 121 10.14 10.25 -9.18
CA ASN A 121 9.12 11.18 -9.64
C ASN A 121 7.72 10.55 -9.69
N THR A 122 6.71 11.41 -9.76
CA THR A 122 5.37 11.04 -10.22
C THR A 122 5.06 11.77 -11.50
N THR A 123 4.35 11.11 -12.42
CA THR A 123 4.02 11.66 -13.74
C THR A 123 2.57 11.37 -14.08
N TRP A 124 2.04 12.13 -15.04
CA TRP A 124 0.69 11.96 -15.55
C TRP A 124 0.77 11.44 -16.98
N GLU A 125 0.03 10.37 -17.25
CA GLU A 125 0.12 9.62 -18.49
C GLU A 125 -1.29 9.34 -19.04
N ASN A 126 -1.38 9.03 -20.33
CA ASN A 126 -2.64 8.61 -20.93
C ASN A 126 -3.10 7.28 -20.30
N CYS A 127 -4.33 7.24 -19.81
CA CYS A 127 -4.90 6.09 -19.09
C CYS A 127 -4.94 4.79 -19.94
N THR A 128 -4.85 4.90 -21.27
CA THR A 128 -4.83 3.73 -22.18
C THR A 128 -3.46 3.06 -22.28
N GLU A 129 -2.40 3.68 -21.75
CA GLU A 129 -1.04 3.13 -21.78
C GLU A 129 -0.93 1.84 -20.97
N GLN A 130 -0.10 0.91 -21.43
CA GLN A 130 0.12 -0.37 -20.74
C GLN A 130 1.26 -0.24 -19.74
N LYS A 131 0.98 -0.40 -18.44
CA LYS A 131 1.99 -0.28 -17.37
C LYS A 131 1.79 -1.30 -16.27
N ASN A 132 2.85 -1.52 -15.49
CA ASN A 132 2.74 -2.22 -14.21
C ASN A 132 1.86 -1.40 -13.26
N PHE A 133 1.49 -1.95 -12.12
CA PHE A 133 0.58 -1.25 -11.20
C PHE A 133 0.85 -1.62 -9.74
N VAL A 134 0.59 -0.66 -8.86
CA VAL A 134 0.73 -0.86 -7.41
C VAL A 134 -0.64 -1.06 -6.81
N LEU A 135 -0.81 -2.19 -6.15
CA LEU A 135 -2.05 -2.58 -5.49
C LEU A 135 -1.97 -2.37 -3.99
N GLN A 136 -3.12 -2.08 -3.38
CA GLN A 136 -3.25 -1.97 -1.92
C GLN A 136 -4.14 -3.08 -1.37
N ASN A 137 -3.78 -3.55 -0.18
CA ASN A 137 -4.62 -4.41 0.63
C ASN A 137 -4.92 -3.70 1.96
N THR A 138 -6.19 -3.38 2.19
CA THR A 138 -6.68 -2.82 3.45
C THR A 138 -7.72 -3.76 4.06
N ARG A 139 -7.38 -4.40 5.19
CA ARG A 139 -8.42 -4.91 6.10
C ARG A 139 -8.79 -3.77 7.05
N SER A 140 -9.97 -3.20 6.82
CA SER A 140 -10.50 -1.89 7.25
C SER A 140 -10.14 -1.39 8.65
N SER A 141 -9.89 -0.07 8.80
CA SER A 141 -10.11 0.95 9.88
C SER A 141 -9.15 1.20 11.08
N THR A 142 -8.40 2.31 10.95
CA THR A 142 -8.09 3.40 11.91
C THR A 142 -7.58 3.07 13.31
N THR A 143 -6.25 3.05 13.46
CA THR A 143 -5.42 3.82 14.42
C THR A 143 -4.07 3.10 14.55
N SER A 144 -2.98 3.85 14.37
CA SER A 144 -1.59 3.39 14.20
C SER A 144 -1.30 2.70 12.86
N ARG A 145 -0.62 3.43 11.96
CA ARG A 145 -0.28 2.99 10.61
C ARG A 145 1.13 2.39 10.62
N SER A 146 1.27 1.14 10.19
CA SER A 146 2.58 0.61 9.81
C SER A 146 2.46 0.09 8.37
N TYR A 147 3.48 0.36 7.55
CA TYR A 147 3.42 0.13 6.10
C TYR A 147 4.32 -1.04 5.72
N TYR A 148 3.79 -1.90 4.85
CA TYR A 148 4.48 -3.10 4.39
C TYR A 148 4.48 -3.09 2.88
N TYR A 149 5.66 -3.23 2.28
CA TYR A 149 5.78 -3.32 0.85
C TYR A 149 6.34 -4.68 0.42
N LYS A 150 5.77 -5.23 -0.64
CA LYS A 150 6.22 -6.48 -1.27
C LYS A 150 6.42 -6.24 -2.77
N SER A 151 7.57 -6.61 -3.32
CA SER A 151 7.74 -6.77 -4.78
C SER A 151 7.45 -8.22 -5.15
N SER A 152 6.88 -8.48 -6.33
CA SER A 152 6.72 -9.83 -6.87
C SER A 152 8.06 -10.50 -7.20
N THR A 153 9.11 -9.71 -7.35
CA THR A 153 10.39 -10.11 -7.95
C THR A 153 11.50 -10.29 -6.90
N ILE A 154 11.30 -9.76 -5.69
CA ILE A 154 12.28 -9.83 -4.59
C ILE A 154 11.60 -10.35 -3.31
N SER A 155 12.14 -11.44 -2.74
CA SER A 155 11.69 -12.08 -1.50
C SER A 155 11.95 -11.25 -0.22
N ARG A 156 12.05 -9.92 -0.32
CA ARG A 156 12.47 -9.04 0.78
C ARG A 156 11.31 -8.12 1.16
N TYR A 157 10.74 -8.36 2.32
CA TYR A 157 9.78 -7.44 2.94
C TYR A 157 10.53 -6.19 3.41
N HIS A 158 10.12 -5.02 2.94
CA HIS A 158 10.58 -3.76 3.53
C HIS A 158 9.56 -3.31 4.56
N TYR A 159 9.98 -3.27 5.82
CA TYR A 159 9.20 -2.79 6.96
C TYR A 159 9.54 -1.31 7.16
N PHE A 160 8.54 -0.44 7.02
CA PHE A 160 8.67 0.96 7.41
C PHE A 160 7.77 1.22 8.60
N ILE A 161 8.39 1.35 9.77
CA ILE A 161 7.69 1.83 10.97
C ILE A 161 7.69 3.36 10.85
N SER A 162 6.54 3.93 10.50
CA SER A 162 6.30 5.36 10.68
C SER A 162 6.28 5.62 12.19
N ASN A 163 7.43 6.01 12.74
CA ASN A 163 7.47 6.59 14.07
C ASN A 163 6.78 7.95 13.95
N GLN A 164 5.50 8.02 14.30
CA GLN A 164 4.83 9.29 14.53
C GLN A 164 5.61 9.99 15.66
N VAL A 165 6.30 11.07 15.29
CA VAL A 165 6.86 12.02 16.25
C VAL A 165 5.68 12.66 16.99
N LYS A 166 5.84 12.75 18.32
CA LYS A 166 4.89 13.26 19.33
C LYS A 166 4.04 14.44 18.90
#